data_AF-A0A212KYS9-F1
#
_entry.id   AF-A0A212KYS9-F1
#
_cell.length_a   1.000
_cell.length_b   1.000
_cell.length_c   1.000
_cell.angle_alpha   90.00
_cell.angle_beta   90.00
_cell.angle_gamma   90.00
#
_symmetry.space_group_name_H-M   'P 1'
#
loop_
_entity.id
_entity.type
_entity.pdbx_description
1 polymer ?
#
loop_
_entity_poly.entity_id
_entity_poly.type
_entity_poly.pdbx_seq_one_letter_code
_entity_poly.pdbx_strand_id
1 'polypeptide(L)'
;MTRRLAAALAAFLLLALPAEAHRLKLFAQVTGGTIAGYGFYIGGGRPQGADLVIATPDGKELSRLKTGDDGGFSFTPPAPGRYHLTLAAGDGHFADLDISTDGMPVTAAAAADASPANAIPADLDARIAQSVDAAVARQIRPLLEAYDAAEGRVRFNDLVGGVGWIAGMAGLWAWLRSRRSGHGN
;
A
#
# COMPACT_ATOMS: atom_id res chain seq x y z
N MET A 1 -45.17 -4.52 14.64
CA MET A 1 -44.22 -3.54 14.03
C MET A 1 -42.77 -4.02 14.07
N THR A 2 -42.28 -4.53 15.22
CA THR A 2 -40.89 -5.01 15.41
C THR A 2 -40.42 -6.05 14.37
N ARG A 3 -41.24 -7.04 14.01
CA ARG A 3 -40.91 -8.05 12.99
C ARG A 3 -40.70 -7.48 11.58
N ARG A 4 -41.48 -6.46 11.20
CA ARG A 4 -41.36 -5.80 9.90
C ARG A 4 -40.12 -4.89 9.85
N LEU A 5 -39.80 -4.24 10.97
CA LEU A 5 -38.58 -3.46 11.16
C LEU A 5 -37.32 -4.34 11.11
N ALA A 6 -37.33 -5.50 11.78
CA ALA A 6 -36.23 -6.45 11.75
C ALA A 6 -36.01 -7.03 10.34
N ALA A 7 -37.08 -7.36 9.61
CA ALA A 7 -36.98 -7.84 8.24
C ALA A 7 -36.49 -6.74 7.27
N ALA A 8 -36.94 -5.49 7.44
CA ALA A 8 -36.46 -4.36 6.66
C ALA A 8 -34.99 -4.03 6.94
N LEU A 9 -34.55 -4.10 8.20
CA LEU A 9 -33.15 -3.91 8.59
C LEU A 9 -32.26 -5.03 8.04
N ALA A 10 -32.70 -6.28 8.12
CA ALA A 10 -31.96 -7.41 7.55
C ALA A 10 -31.86 -7.31 6.01
N ALA A 11 -32.93 -6.89 5.34
CA ALA A 11 -32.90 -6.60 3.90
C ALA A 11 -31.94 -5.45 3.58
N PHE A 12 -31.93 -4.37 4.36
CA PHE A 12 -31.03 -3.23 4.16
C PHE A 12 -29.55 -3.61 4.36
N LEU A 13 -29.23 -4.46 5.35
CA LEU A 13 -27.88 -5.00 5.52
C LEU A 13 -27.44 -5.92 4.37
N LEU A 14 -28.37 -6.61 3.71
CA LEU A 14 -28.09 -7.44 2.54
C LEU A 14 -27.84 -6.61 1.26
N LEU A 15 -28.23 -5.33 1.24
CA LEU A 15 -27.92 -4.39 0.17
C LEU A 15 -26.56 -3.69 0.36
N ALA A 16 -25.85 -3.91 1.47
CA ALA A 16 -24.50 -3.43 1.68
C ALA A 16 -23.51 -4.29 0.86
N LEU A 17 -23.51 -4.10 -0.46
CA LEU A 17 -22.48 -4.65 -1.33
C LEU A 17 -21.13 -4.01 -0.95
N PRO A 18 -20.02 -4.78 -0.96
CA PRO A 18 -18.70 -4.18 -0.84
C PRO A 18 -18.51 -3.25 -2.05
N ALA A 19 -18.29 -1.97 -1.79
CA ALA A 19 -17.81 -1.06 -2.81
C ALA A 19 -16.36 -1.47 -3.12
N GLU A 20 -16.12 -2.06 -4.29
CA GLU A 20 -14.79 -2.18 -4.89
C GLU A 20 -14.27 -0.76 -5.18
N ALA A 21 -13.78 -0.10 -4.13
CA ALA A 21 -13.14 1.20 -4.25
C ALA A 21 -11.78 0.96 -4.89
N HIS A 22 -11.51 1.68 -5.98
CA HIS A 22 -10.28 1.70 -6.77
C HIS A 22 -9.12 2.15 -5.89
N ARG A 23 -8.65 1.28 -5.00
CA ARG A 23 -7.70 1.64 -3.95
C ARG A 23 -6.39 2.04 -4.62
N LEU A 24 -5.98 3.28 -4.38
CA LEU A 24 -4.69 3.78 -4.82
C LEU A 24 -3.60 3.17 -3.93
N LYS A 25 -2.50 2.75 -4.54
CA LYS A 25 -1.28 2.31 -3.87
C LYS A 25 -0.09 3.09 -4.41
N LEU A 26 0.89 3.30 -3.53
CA LEU A 26 2.15 3.95 -3.82
C LEU A 26 3.28 2.95 -3.56
N PHE A 27 4.13 2.75 -4.56
CA PHE A 27 5.37 2.01 -4.41
C PHE A 27 6.55 2.98 -4.50
N ALA A 28 7.55 2.83 -3.64
CA ALA A 28 8.80 3.58 -3.72
C ALA A 28 9.98 2.72 -3.28
N GLN A 29 11.15 3.03 -3.82
CA GLN A 29 12.42 2.45 -3.40
C GLN A 29 13.53 3.51 -3.44
N VAL A 30 14.61 3.25 -2.70
CA VAL A 30 15.82 4.07 -2.74
C VAL A 30 16.85 3.39 -3.64
N THR A 31 17.42 4.13 -4.58
CA THR A 31 18.55 3.65 -5.40
C THR A 31 19.50 4.80 -5.66
N GLY A 32 20.75 4.67 -5.20
CA GLY A 32 21.78 5.71 -5.40
C GLY A 32 21.39 7.08 -4.83
N GLY A 33 20.82 7.10 -3.62
CA GLY A 33 20.37 8.34 -2.96
C GLY A 33 19.11 8.95 -3.56
N THR A 34 18.47 8.32 -4.54
CA THR A 34 17.22 8.80 -5.14
C THR A 34 16.06 7.90 -4.74
N ILE A 35 14.99 8.51 -4.25
CA ILE A 35 13.69 7.87 -4.03
C ILE A 35 12.96 7.86 -5.37
N ALA A 36 12.70 6.69 -5.92
CA ALA A 36 11.96 6.53 -7.17
C ALA A 36 10.87 5.48 -7.01
N GLY A 37 9.77 5.68 -7.71
CA GLY A 37 8.58 4.88 -7.49
C GLY A 37 7.48 5.19 -8.47
N TYR A 38 6.29 4.68 -8.19
CA TYR A 38 5.10 4.94 -8.98
C TYR A 38 3.83 4.72 -8.16
N GLY A 39 2.72 5.33 -8.59
CA GLY A 39 1.37 5.01 -8.14
C GLY A 39 0.68 3.96 -9.01
N PHE A 40 -0.30 3.24 -8.46
CA PHE A 40 -1.18 2.33 -9.21
C PHE A 40 -2.52 2.13 -8.51
N TYR A 41 -3.57 1.84 -9.28
CA TYR A 41 -4.87 1.46 -8.73
C TYR A 41 -4.99 -0.07 -8.65
N ILE A 42 -5.55 -0.58 -7.55
CA ILE A 42 -6.00 -1.97 -7.49
C ILE A 42 -7.08 -2.18 -8.56
N GLY A 43 -6.88 -3.17 -9.43
CA GLY A 43 -7.72 -3.40 -10.62
C GLY A 43 -7.11 -2.87 -11.94
N GLY A 44 -6.02 -2.10 -11.87
CA GLY A 44 -5.25 -1.65 -13.03
C GLY A 44 -5.33 -0.14 -13.28
N GLY A 45 -4.38 0.37 -14.07
CA GLY A 45 -4.25 1.80 -14.38
C GLY A 45 -3.22 2.54 -13.53
N ARG A 46 -2.85 3.73 -13.99
CA ARG A 46 -1.82 4.59 -13.39
C ARG A 46 -2.40 5.99 -13.11
N PRO A 47 -2.13 6.57 -11.94
CA PRO A 47 -2.51 7.95 -11.65
C PRO A 47 -1.57 8.89 -12.40
N GLN A 48 -2.06 9.55 -13.46
CA GLN A 48 -1.28 10.49 -14.27
C GLN A 48 -1.50 11.92 -13.76
N GLY A 49 -0.43 12.71 -13.62
CA GLY A 49 -0.53 14.09 -13.14
C GLY A 49 -1.07 14.24 -11.71
N ALA A 50 -1.02 13.17 -10.92
CA ALA A 50 -1.43 13.16 -9.52
C ALA A 50 -0.39 13.90 -8.67
N ASP A 51 -0.85 14.58 -7.61
CA ASP A 51 0.03 15.29 -6.68
C ASP A 51 0.76 14.29 -5.78
N LEU A 52 2.08 14.37 -5.73
CA LEU A 52 2.90 13.64 -4.77
C LEU A 52 3.60 14.65 -3.86
N VAL A 53 3.24 14.65 -2.59
CA VAL A 53 3.88 15.47 -1.56
C VAL A 53 4.93 14.62 -0.84
N ILE A 54 6.13 15.17 -0.68
CA ILE A 54 7.21 14.57 0.10
C ILE A 54 7.47 15.48 1.30
N ALA A 55 7.37 14.93 2.50
CA ALA A 55 7.57 15.64 3.75
C ALA A 55 8.59 14.92 4.65
N THR A 56 9.14 15.64 5.62
CA THR A 56 9.84 15.04 6.75
C THR A 56 8.83 14.42 7.74
N PRO A 57 9.26 13.56 8.70
CA PRO A 57 8.36 12.89 9.63
C PRO A 57 7.59 13.84 10.57
N ASP A 58 8.10 15.05 10.79
CA ASP A 58 7.44 16.15 11.51
C ASP A 58 6.39 16.89 10.67
N GLY A 59 6.14 16.44 9.43
CA GLY A 59 5.09 16.96 8.54
C GLY A 59 5.51 18.20 7.74
N LYS A 60 6.78 18.59 7.77
CA LYS A 60 7.28 19.71 6.95
C LYS A 60 7.42 19.25 5.50
N GLU A 61 6.63 19.85 4.61
CA GLU A 61 6.72 19.64 3.16
C GLU A 61 8.11 20.07 2.64
N LEU A 62 8.79 19.16 1.95
CA LEU A 62 10.08 19.38 1.30
C LEU A 62 9.92 19.61 -0.20
N SER A 63 9.01 18.87 -0.82
CA SER A 63 8.80 18.92 -2.26
C SER A 63 7.38 18.47 -2.62
N ARG A 64 6.91 18.97 -3.76
CA ARG A 64 5.68 18.55 -4.41
C ARG A 64 5.96 18.25 -5.87
N LEU A 65 5.58 17.06 -6.30
CA LEU A 65 5.78 16.55 -7.65
C LEU A 65 4.44 16.18 -8.28
N LYS A 66 4.46 15.98 -9.59
CA LYS A 66 3.38 15.37 -10.36
C LYS A 66 3.84 14.02 -10.88
N THR A 67 2.98 13.01 -10.84
CA THR A 67 3.27 11.72 -11.46
C THR A 67 3.28 11.83 -12.99
N GLY A 68 4.14 11.05 -13.63
CA GLY A 68 4.19 10.92 -15.09
C GLY A 68 3.05 10.07 -15.68
N ASP A 69 3.09 9.86 -16.99
CA ASP A 69 2.07 9.10 -17.73
C ASP A 69 2.03 7.61 -17.33
N ASP A 70 3.14 7.08 -16.83
CA ASP A 70 3.27 5.73 -16.27
C ASP A 70 2.95 5.68 -14.76
N GLY A 71 2.52 6.80 -14.17
CA GLY A 71 2.31 6.97 -12.73
C GLY A 71 3.61 7.12 -11.94
N GLY A 72 4.76 7.23 -12.61
CA GLY A 72 6.09 7.27 -12.01
C GLY A 72 6.46 8.61 -11.41
N PHE A 73 7.44 8.59 -10.50
CA PHE A 73 8.08 9.77 -9.92
C PHE A 73 9.54 9.47 -9.55
N SER A 74 10.33 10.53 -9.35
CA SER A 74 11.70 10.47 -8.86
C SER A 74 12.02 11.71 -8.03
N PHE A 75 12.71 11.53 -6.91
CA PHE A 75 13.09 12.58 -5.98
C PHE A 75 14.44 12.27 -5.33
N THR A 76 15.38 13.21 -5.37
CA THR A 76 16.66 13.12 -4.65
C THR A 76 16.57 13.94 -3.38
N PRO A 77 16.54 13.32 -2.19
CA PRO A 77 16.45 14.06 -0.94
C PRO A 77 17.72 14.86 -0.63
N PRO A 78 17.61 16.01 0.04
CA PRO A 78 18.74 16.89 0.33
C PRO A 78 19.71 16.32 1.39
N ALA A 79 19.25 15.38 2.21
CA ALA A 79 20.05 14.70 3.22
C ALA A 79 19.57 13.25 3.39
N PRO A 80 20.41 12.34 3.93
CA PRO A 80 19.92 11.05 4.40
C PRO A 80 18.88 11.23 5.52
N GLY A 81 17.82 10.44 5.51
CA GLY A 81 16.84 10.41 6.58
C GLY A 81 15.56 9.68 6.21
N ARG A 82 14.52 9.93 7.01
CA ARG A 82 13.17 9.39 6.81
C ARG A 82 12.28 10.42 6.14
N TYR A 83 11.38 9.95 5.29
CA TYR A 83 10.48 10.75 4.49
C TYR A 83 9.09 10.13 4.46
N HIS A 84 8.07 10.99 4.49
CA HIS A 84 6.67 10.62 4.30
C HIS A 84 6.23 11.06 2.91
N LEU A 85 5.73 10.14 2.11
CA LEU A 85 5.22 10.41 0.77
C LEU A 85 3.70 10.25 0.77
N THR A 86 2.99 11.28 0.32
CA THR A 86 1.54 11.28 0.16
C THR A 86 1.18 11.51 -1.30
N LEU A 87 0.63 10.49 -1.95
CA LEU A 87 0.11 10.56 -3.31
C LEU A 87 -1.39 10.85 -3.28
N ALA A 88 -1.82 11.88 -3.99
CA ALA A 88 -3.20 12.33 -4.12
C ALA A 88 -3.62 12.35 -5.60
N ALA A 89 -4.50 11.42 -5.98
CA ALA A 89 -4.96 11.28 -7.37
C ALA A 89 -6.33 11.92 -7.65
N GLY A 90 -6.91 12.61 -6.66
CA GLY A 90 -8.24 13.23 -6.76
C GLY A 90 -9.37 12.31 -6.27
N ASP A 91 -10.58 12.86 -6.13
CA ASP A 91 -11.81 12.14 -5.73
C ASP A 91 -11.70 11.30 -4.45
N GLY A 92 -10.84 11.71 -3.51
CA GLY A 92 -10.62 10.96 -2.26
C GLY A 92 -9.62 9.81 -2.37
N HIS A 93 -8.93 9.63 -3.51
CA HIS A 93 -7.91 8.61 -3.69
C HIS A 93 -6.55 9.11 -3.20
N PHE A 94 -6.12 8.57 -2.06
CA PHE A 94 -4.83 8.87 -1.45
C PHE A 94 -4.06 7.58 -1.13
N ALA A 95 -2.74 7.67 -1.16
CA ALA A 95 -1.85 6.62 -0.69
C ALA A 95 -0.64 7.24 0.01
N ASP A 96 -0.34 6.72 1.20
CA ASP A 96 0.79 7.18 2.01
C ASP A 96 1.85 6.09 2.12
N LEU A 97 3.12 6.50 2.18
CA LEU A 97 4.26 5.61 2.33
C LEU A 97 5.38 6.29 3.12
N ASP A 98 5.83 5.65 4.18
CA ASP A 98 7.07 6.01 4.87
C ASP A 98 8.26 5.30 4.22
N ILE A 99 9.34 6.03 3.99
CA ILE A 99 10.58 5.48 3.43
C ILE A 99 11.80 6.08 4.13
N SER A 100 12.85 5.27 4.30
CA SER A 100 14.14 5.72 4.82
C SER A 100 15.21 5.59 3.76
N THR A 101 16.09 6.59 3.67
CA THR A 101 17.34 6.49 2.90
C THR A 101 18.53 6.10 3.79
N ASP A 102 18.32 5.89 5.09
CA ASP A 102 19.36 5.49 6.04
C ASP A 102 19.86 4.07 5.68
N GLY A 103 21.19 3.89 5.59
CA GLY A 103 21.82 2.60 5.29
C GLY A 103 22.39 2.45 3.88
N MET A 104 22.22 3.45 3.00
CA MET A 104 22.82 3.45 1.66
C MET A 104 23.89 4.55 1.53
N PRO A 105 25.06 4.28 0.92
CA PRO A 105 26.02 5.32 0.62
C PRO A 105 25.40 6.32 -0.37
N VAL A 106 25.16 7.54 0.11
CA VAL A 106 24.80 8.68 -0.74
C VAL A 106 26.10 9.20 -1.33
N THR A 107 26.36 8.89 -2.60
CA THR A 107 27.42 9.56 -3.36
C THR A 107 26.99 11.00 -3.61
N ALA A 108 27.43 11.90 -2.73
CA ALA A 108 27.48 13.32 -3.03
C ALA A 108 28.36 13.50 -4.28
N ALA A 109 27.77 13.96 -5.38
CA ALA A 109 28.48 14.25 -6.61
C ALA A 109 29.45 15.41 -6.40
N ALA A 110 30.72 15.09 -6.11
CA ALA A 110 31.84 16.01 -6.25
C ALA A 110 32.44 15.80 -7.64
N ALA A 111 32.44 16.85 -8.45
CA ALA A 111 33.14 16.91 -9.72
C ALA A 111 34.65 16.82 -9.50
N ALA A 112 35.32 15.88 -10.20
CA ALA A 112 36.74 15.95 -10.52
C ALA A 112 37.05 15.03 -11.71
N ASP A 113 37.48 15.66 -12.81
CA ASP A 113 38.19 15.01 -13.91
C ASP A 113 39.47 14.33 -13.41
N ALA A 114 39.65 13.06 -13.77
CA ALA A 114 40.88 12.48 -14.35
C ALA A 114 40.81 10.95 -14.32
N SER A 115 41.04 10.33 -15.48
CA SER A 115 41.43 8.92 -15.57
C SER A 115 42.97 8.83 -15.58
N PRO A 116 43.55 7.79 -14.96
CA PRO A 116 43.89 6.61 -15.77
C PRO A 116 43.52 5.27 -15.12
N ALA A 117 43.65 4.24 -15.94
CA ALA A 117 43.14 2.88 -15.79
C ALA A 117 43.65 2.05 -14.59
N ASN A 118 42.80 1.09 -14.19
CA ASN A 118 43.07 -0.14 -13.44
C ASN A 118 43.58 -0.04 -11.99
N ALA A 119 43.04 0.89 -11.21
CA ALA A 119 42.86 0.65 -9.77
C ALA A 119 41.50 -0.05 -9.57
N ILE A 120 41.46 -1.13 -8.79
CA ILE A 120 40.18 -1.60 -8.25
C ILE A 120 39.62 -0.43 -7.44
N PRO A 121 38.42 0.09 -7.78
CA PRO A 121 37.86 1.22 -7.07
C PRO A 121 37.75 0.87 -5.58
N ALA A 122 38.21 1.76 -4.70
CA ALA A 122 38.14 1.55 -3.24
C ALA A 122 36.69 1.39 -2.75
N ASP A 123 35.71 1.73 -3.58
CA ASP A 123 34.27 1.60 -3.36
C ASP A 123 33.66 0.38 -4.07
N LEU A 124 34.46 -0.55 -4.61
CA LEU A 124 33.96 -1.71 -5.36
C LEU A 124 32.93 -2.52 -4.55
N ASP A 125 33.19 -2.76 -3.27
CA ASP A 125 32.26 -3.50 -2.40
C ASP A 125 30.93 -2.76 -2.24
N ALA A 126 30.96 -1.43 -2.09
CA ALA A 126 29.76 -0.60 -2.01
C ALA A 126 28.97 -0.61 -3.33
N ARG A 127 29.67 -0.57 -4.46
CA ARG A 127 29.06 -0.67 -5.80
C ARG A 127 28.46 -2.05 -6.05
N ILE A 128 29.12 -3.11 -5.60
CA ILE A 128 28.59 -4.48 -5.68
C ILE A 128 27.34 -4.58 -4.82
N ALA A 129 27.38 -4.15 -3.56
CA ALA A 129 26.22 -4.15 -2.67
C ALA A 129 25.03 -3.39 -3.29
N GLN A 130 25.25 -2.19 -3.80
CA GLN A 130 24.23 -1.41 -4.50
C GLN A 130 23.68 -2.13 -5.74
N SER A 131 24.53 -2.81 -6.50
CA SER A 131 24.12 -3.55 -7.71
C SER A 131 23.28 -4.78 -7.37
N VAL A 132 23.63 -5.47 -6.29
CA VAL A 132 22.89 -6.63 -5.76
C VAL A 132 21.54 -6.18 -5.22
N ASP A 133 21.50 -5.14 -4.39
CA ASP A 133 20.25 -4.60 -3.85
C ASP A 133 19.31 -4.14 -4.96
N ALA A 134 19.84 -3.46 -5.98
CA ALA A 134 19.06 -3.05 -7.14
C ALA A 134 18.53 -4.27 -7.94
N ALA A 135 19.31 -5.33 -8.07
CA ALA A 135 18.89 -6.56 -8.76
C ALA A 135 17.82 -7.33 -7.96
N VAL A 136 18.02 -7.48 -6.66
CA VAL A 136 17.07 -8.13 -5.74
C VAL A 136 15.77 -7.34 -5.69
N ALA A 137 15.82 -6.02 -5.55
CA ALA A 137 14.64 -5.17 -5.57
C ALA A 137 13.83 -5.32 -6.86
N ARG A 138 14.51 -5.36 -8.03
CA ARG A 138 13.85 -5.62 -9.33
C ARG A 138 13.15 -6.98 -9.38
N GLN A 139 13.71 -8.01 -8.74
CA GLN A 139 13.15 -9.36 -8.73
C GLN A 139 12.01 -9.55 -7.72
N ILE A 140 12.11 -8.92 -6.54
CA ILE A 140 11.09 -9.06 -5.48
C ILE A 140 9.87 -8.20 -5.77
N ARG A 141 10.04 -7.05 -6.44
CA ARG A 141 8.95 -6.11 -6.77
C ARG A 141 7.69 -6.79 -7.36
N PRO A 142 7.76 -7.59 -8.44
CA PRO A 142 6.57 -8.23 -9.00
C PRO A 142 5.89 -9.23 -8.04
N LEU A 143 6.64 -9.84 -7.12
CA LEU A 143 6.08 -10.76 -6.12
C LEU A 143 5.29 -10.00 -5.06
N LEU A 144 5.81 -8.86 -4.59
CA LEU A 144 5.09 -7.99 -3.66
C LEU A 144 3.83 -7.43 -4.30
N GLU A 145 3.90 -7.00 -5.57
CA GLU A 145 2.72 -6.58 -6.34
C GLU A 145 1.67 -7.69 -6.43
N ALA A 146 2.07 -8.91 -6.73
CA ALA A 146 1.17 -10.06 -6.82
C ALA A 146 0.54 -10.44 -5.46
N TYR A 147 1.34 -10.36 -4.39
CA TYR A 147 0.88 -10.60 -3.01
C TYR A 147 -0.18 -9.56 -2.60
N ASP A 148 0.12 -8.28 -2.82
CA ASP A 148 -0.76 -7.16 -2.52
C ASP A 148 -2.08 -7.21 -3.30
N ALA A 149 -2.02 -7.62 -4.57
CA ALA A 149 -3.21 -7.84 -5.39
C ALA A 149 -4.02 -9.05 -4.93
N ALA A 150 -3.37 -10.08 -4.37
CA ALA A 150 -4.04 -11.26 -3.86
C ALA A 150 -4.74 -11.00 -2.52
N GLU A 151 -4.11 -10.27 -1.60
CA GLU A 151 -4.63 -9.96 -0.27
C GLU A 151 -5.81 -8.98 -0.29
N GLY A 152 -5.85 -8.08 -1.28
CA GLY A 152 -6.98 -7.17 -1.47
C GLY A 152 -8.31 -7.86 -1.81
N ARG A 153 -8.30 -9.15 -2.19
CA ARG A 153 -9.50 -9.87 -2.58
C ARG A 153 -10.19 -10.49 -1.36
N VAL A 154 -11.30 -9.90 -0.94
CA VAL A 154 -12.21 -10.56 0.01
C VAL A 154 -12.74 -11.83 -0.66
N ARG A 155 -12.44 -12.99 -0.10
CA ARG A 155 -12.88 -14.27 -0.68
C ARG A 155 -14.36 -14.47 -0.39
N PHE A 156 -15.13 -14.82 -1.42
CA PHE A 156 -16.56 -15.13 -1.30
C PHE A 156 -16.83 -16.16 -0.19
N ASN A 157 -15.98 -17.18 -0.07
CA ASN A 157 -16.11 -18.23 0.95
C ASN A 157 -15.96 -17.69 2.38
N ASP A 158 -15.10 -16.69 2.61
CA ASP A 158 -14.91 -16.11 3.95
C ASP A 158 -16.14 -15.28 4.35
N LEU A 159 -16.76 -14.62 3.38
CA LEU A 159 -18.00 -13.87 3.54
C LEU A 159 -19.19 -14.80 3.84
N VAL A 160 -19.39 -15.83 3.01
CA VAL A 160 -20.44 -16.84 3.21
C VAL A 160 -20.24 -17.61 4.51
N GLY A 161 -18.99 -17.97 4.82
CA GLY A 161 -18.62 -18.64 6.08
C GLY A 161 -18.91 -17.78 7.31
N GLY A 162 -18.53 -16.50 7.28
CA GLY A 162 -18.81 -15.55 8.35
C GLY A 162 -20.31 -15.33 8.58
N VAL A 163 -21.08 -15.13 7.50
CA VAL A 163 -22.55 -15.00 7.58
C VAL A 163 -23.19 -16.28 8.12
N GLY A 164 -22.74 -17.45 7.65
CA GLY A 164 -23.21 -18.75 8.13
C GLY A 164 -22.94 -18.97 9.61
N TRP A 165 -21.77 -18.54 10.11
CA TRP A 165 -21.41 -18.64 11.53
C TRP A 165 -22.33 -17.78 12.42
N ILE A 166 -22.56 -16.52 12.02
CA ILE A 166 -23.44 -15.60 12.76
C ILE A 166 -24.87 -16.15 12.78
N ALA A 167 -25.40 -16.56 11.63
CA ALA A 167 -26.74 -17.12 11.53
C ALA A 167 -26.88 -18.42 12.33
N GLY A 168 -25.86 -19.28 12.29
CA GLY A 168 -25.81 -20.54 13.05
C GLY A 168 -25.82 -20.32 14.56
N MET A 169 -24.98 -19.41 15.07
CA MET A 169 -24.96 -19.06 16.49
C MET A 169 -26.27 -18.42 16.95
N ALA A 170 -26.82 -17.48 16.17
CA ALA A 170 -28.09 -16.84 16.48
C ALA A 170 -29.26 -17.85 16.51
N GLY A 171 -29.29 -18.77 15.54
CA GLY A 171 -30.26 -19.86 15.48
C GLY A 171 -30.16 -20.80 16.69
N LEU A 172 -28.92 -21.20 17.05
CA LEU A 172 -28.67 -22.04 18.22
C LEU A 172 -29.13 -21.36 19.52
N TRP A 173 -28.83 -20.07 19.68
CA TRP A 173 -29.25 -19.30 20.84
C TRP A 173 -30.78 -19.20 20.95
N ALA A 174 -31.47 -18.90 19.83
CA ALA A 174 -32.92 -18.83 19.78
C ALA A 174 -33.57 -20.18 20.11
N TRP A 175 -33.02 -21.28 19.61
CA TRP A 175 -33.48 -22.63 19.90
C TRP A 175 -33.31 -22.98 21.39
N LEU A 176 -32.14 -22.72 21.97
CA LEU A 176 -31.88 -22.92 23.40
C LEU A 176 -32.84 -22.08 24.28
N ARG A 177 -33.13 -20.84 23.89
CA ARG A 177 -34.07 -19.96 24.58
C ARG A 177 -35.52 -20.46 24.47
N SER A 178 -35.91 -20.99 23.31
CA SER A 178 -37.24 -21.57 23.12
C SER A 178 -37.50 -22.77 24.04
N ARG A 179 -36.47 -23.60 24.29
CA ARG A 179 -36.57 -24.75 25.20
C ARG A 179 -36.72 -24.38 26.67
N ARG A 180 -36.15 -23.25 27.10
CA ARG A 180 -36.30 -22.76 28.48
C ARG A 180 -37.68 -22.14 28.76
N SER A 181 -38.40 -21.74 27.72
CA SER A 181 -39.72 -21.10 27.86
C SER A 181 -40.87 -22.11 27.91
N GLY A 182 -40.60 -23.42 27.81
CA GLY A 182 -41.59 -24.50 27.80
C GLY A 182 -41.74 -25.29 29.11
N HIS A 183 -41.07 -24.91 30.20
CA HIS A 183 -41.15 -25.58 31.51
C HIS A 183 -41.78 -24.70 32.60
N GLY A 184 -42.73 -23.83 32.24
CA GLY A 184 -43.52 -23.04 33.18
C GLY A 184 -45.00 -23.19 32.89
N ASN A 185 -45.56 -24.36 33.23
CA ASN A 185 -46.96 -24.60 33.55
C ASN A 185 -46.99 -25.65 34.66
#